data_AF-A0A1Y6GE21-F1
#
_entry.id   AF-A0A1Y6GE21-F1
#
_cell.length_a   1.000
_cell.length_b   1.000
_cell.length_c   1.000
_cell.angle_alpha   90.00
_cell.angle_beta   90.00
_cell.angle_gamma   90.00
#
_symmetry.space_group_name_H-M   'P 1'
#
loop_
_entity.id
_entity.type
_entity.pdbx_description
1 polymer ?
#
loop_
_entity_poly.entity_id
_entity_poly.type
_entity_poly.pdbx_seq_one_letter_code
_entity_poly.pdbx_strand_id
1 'polypeptide(L)'
;MKEKQVPIWQFNNELQGILLIGFSLVIFKLYVSKKILIILEPKMILFMLFAMVSLFIIGFFRLLNSDLNGADCDCDVCDPSSSLFIIIMKSSFFIFVIILSLVLNDFIDTVHVPFK
;
A
#
# COMPACT_ATOMS: atom_id res chain seq x y z
N MET A 1 -33.28 23.39 -4.07
CA MET A 1 -32.36 22.37 -3.54
C MET A 1 -30.97 22.98 -3.55
N LYS A 2 -30.31 23.13 -2.39
CA LYS A 2 -28.90 23.57 -2.37
C LYS A 2 -28.04 22.36 -2.69
N GLU A 3 -27.33 22.41 -3.80
CA GLU A 3 -26.35 21.40 -4.17
C GLU A 3 -25.27 21.36 -3.10
N LYS A 4 -25.12 20.21 -2.45
CA LYS A 4 -24.14 20.02 -1.39
C LYS A 4 -22.80 19.80 -2.08
N GLN A 5 -22.08 20.89 -2.33
CA GLN A 5 -20.76 20.88 -2.95
C GLN A 5 -19.82 20.09 -2.02
N VAL A 6 -19.43 18.89 -2.45
CA VAL A 6 -18.46 18.05 -1.75
C VAL A 6 -17.10 18.73 -1.90
N PRO A 7 -16.32 18.89 -0.81
CA PRO A 7 -15.00 19.48 -0.92
C PRO A 7 -14.10 18.63 -1.83
N ILE A 8 -13.30 19.30 -2.66
CA ILE A 8 -12.41 18.67 -3.66
C ILE A 8 -11.42 17.69 -3.00
N TRP A 9 -10.93 18.00 -1.80
CA TRP A 9 -10.03 17.14 -1.03
C TRP A 9 -10.67 15.80 -0.63
N GLN A 10 -11.96 15.82 -0.26
CA GLN A 10 -12.70 14.61 0.09
C GLN A 10 -12.86 13.71 -1.14
N PHE A 11 -13.23 14.31 -2.27
CA PHE A 11 -13.33 13.59 -3.54
C PHE A 11 -11.99 12.97 -3.97
N ASN A 12 -10.87 13.70 -3.82
CA ASN A 12 -9.55 13.19 -4.14
C ASN A 12 -9.14 12.01 -3.25
N ASN A 13 -9.42 12.07 -1.95
CA ASN A 13 -9.12 10.99 -1.00
C ASN A 13 -9.92 9.71 -1.30
N GLU A 14 -11.21 9.87 -1.61
CA GLU A 14 -12.07 8.76 -2.03
C GLU A 14 -11.55 8.11 -3.31
N LEU A 15 -11.23 8.92 -4.32
CA LEU A 15 -10.68 8.44 -5.59
C LEU A 15 -9.36 7.68 -5.39
N GLN A 16 -8.45 8.21 -4.57
CA GLN A 16 -7.20 7.52 -4.24
C GLN A 16 -7.45 6.19 -3.53
N GLY A 17 -8.36 6.15 -2.55
CA GLY A 17 -8.74 4.91 -1.86
C GLY A 17 -9.29 3.85 -2.81
N ILE A 18 -10.23 4.24 -3.68
CA ILE A 18 -10.81 3.36 -4.71
C ILE A 18 -9.74 2.84 -5.67
N LEU A 19 -8.82 3.69 -6.11
CA LEU A 19 -7.74 3.31 -7.02
C LEU A 19 -6.81 2.26 -6.38
N LEU A 20 -6.44 2.45 -5.11
CA LEU A 20 -5.61 1.49 -4.36
C LEU A 20 -6.29 0.12 -4.24
N ILE A 21 -7.57 0.11 -3.87
CA ILE A 21 -8.37 -1.12 -3.79
C ILE A 21 -8.46 -1.77 -5.18
N GLY A 22 -8.72 -0.98 -6.22
CA GLY A 22 -8.79 -1.43 -7.61
C GLY A 22 -7.52 -2.13 -8.07
N PHE A 23 -6.34 -1.53 -7.81
CA PHE A 23 -5.06 -2.17 -8.13
C PHE A 23 -4.85 -3.46 -7.36
N SER A 24 -5.19 -3.51 -6.08
CA SER A 24 -5.11 -4.74 -5.29
C SER A 24 -5.99 -5.86 -5.88
N LEU A 25 -7.22 -5.54 -6.30
CA LEU A 25 -8.12 -6.51 -6.93
C LEU A 25 -7.62 -6.99 -8.30
N VAL A 26 -6.97 -6.13 -9.09
CA VAL A 26 -6.32 -6.53 -10.35
C VAL A 26 -5.20 -7.52 -10.09
N ILE A 27 -4.35 -7.25 -9.09
CA ILE A 27 -3.28 -8.17 -8.67
C ILE A 27 -3.87 -9.50 -8.22
N PHE A 28 -4.89 -9.47 -7.37
CA PHE A 28 -5.60 -10.66 -6.91
C PHE A 28 -6.16 -11.49 -8.07
N LYS A 29 -6.79 -10.84 -9.05
CA LYS A 29 -7.30 -11.50 -10.24
C LYS A 29 -6.19 -12.17 -11.05
N LEU A 30 -5.06 -11.50 -11.23
CA LEU A 30 -3.90 -12.06 -11.94
C LEU A 30 -3.30 -13.26 -11.20
N TYR A 31 -3.25 -13.20 -9.87
CA TYR A 31 -2.80 -14.29 -9.01
C TYR A 31 -3.71 -15.51 -9.12
N VAL A 32 -5.03 -15.35 -8.91
CA VAL A 32 -6.02 -16.43 -9.02
C VAL A 32 -6.03 -17.04 -10.42
N SER A 33 -5.88 -16.21 -11.46
CA SER A 33 -5.83 -16.67 -12.85
C SER A 33 -4.51 -17.36 -13.23
N LYS A 34 -3.54 -17.46 -12.32
CA LYS A 34 -2.16 -17.94 -12.56
C LYS A 34 -1.41 -17.25 -13.71
N LYS A 35 -1.94 -16.15 -14.24
CA LYS A 35 -1.30 -15.35 -15.30
C LYS A 35 -0.16 -14.50 -14.78
N ILE A 36 -0.02 -14.42 -13.46
CA ILE A 36 1.04 -13.69 -12.78
C ILE A 36 2.44 -14.23 -13.14
N LEU A 37 2.57 -15.53 -13.39
CA LEU A 37 3.82 -16.20 -13.78
C LEU A 37 4.28 -15.84 -15.20
N ILE A 38 3.39 -15.29 -16.03
CA ILE A 38 3.72 -14.85 -17.39
C ILE A 38 4.37 -13.45 -17.35
N ILE A 39 4.03 -12.66 -16.33
CA ILE A 39 4.45 -11.26 -16.20
C ILE A 39 5.62 -11.13 -15.21
N LEU A 40 5.67 -12.00 -14.19
CA LEU A 40 6.60 -11.88 -13.07
C LEU A 40 7.37 -13.18 -12.79
N GLU A 41 8.65 -13.03 -12.48
CA GLU A 41 9.50 -14.13 -12.04
C GLU A 41 8.98 -14.73 -10.72
N PRO A 42 9.01 -16.07 -10.53
CA PRO A 42 8.42 -16.74 -9.37
C PRO A 42 8.88 -16.20 -8.01
N LYS A 43 10.13 -15.74 -7.90
CA LYS A 43 10.67 -15.16 -6.66
C LYS A 43 10.01 -13.82 -6.25
N MET A 44 9.45 -13.08 -7.19
CA MET A 44 8.83 -11.78 -6.93
C MET A 44 7.35 -11.88 -6.54
N ILE A 45 6.77 -13.09 -6.58
CA ILE A 45 5.36 -13.33 -6.26
C ILE A 45 5.07 -13.02 -4.79
N LEU A 46 6.01 -13.34 -3.88
CA LEU A 46 5.84 -13.07 -2.46
C LEU A 46 5.70 -11.57 -2.17
N PHE A 47 6.57 -10.76 -2.79
CA PHE A 47 6.49 -9.30 -2.69
C PHE A 47 5.19 -8.77 -3.29
N MET A 48 4.74 -9.33 -4.42
CA MET A 48 3.49 -8.88 -5.04
C MET A 48 2.26 -9.20 -4.17
N LEU A 49 2.22 -10.37 -3.53
CA LEU A 49 1.17 -10.75 -2.58
C LEU A 49 1.17 -9.84 -1.35
N PHE A 50 2.35 -9.52 -0.84
CA PHE A 50 2.49 -8.56 0.25
C PHE A 50 1.96 -7.17 -0.15
N ALA A 51 2.33 -6.69 -1.34
CA ALA A 51 1.85 -5.43 -1.89
C ALA A 51 0.33 -5.43 -2.10
N MET A 52 -0.23 -6.52 -2.59
CA MET A 52 -1.69 -6.69 -2.77
C MET A 52 -2.43 -6.49 -1.45
N VAL A 53 -2.00 -7.17 -0.39
CA VAL A 53 -2.61 -7.05 0.95
C VAL A 53 -2.45 -5.64 1.50
N SER A 54 -1.26 -5.06 1.38
CA SER A 54 -0.98 -3.71 1.87
C SER A 54 -1.82 -2.65 1.16
N LEU A 55 -1.93 -2.71 -0.17
CA LEU A 55 -2.75 -1.80 -0.97
C LEU A 55 -4.23 -1.92 -0.62
N PHE A 56 -4.71 -3.15 -0.38
CA PHE A 56 -6.09 -3.38 0.03
C PHE A 56 -6.39 -2.72 1.37
N ILE A 57 -5.54 -2.96 2.38
CA ILE A 57 -5.71 -2.43 3.74
C ILE A 57 -5.63 -0.90 3.73
N ILE A 58 -4.60 -0.33 3.10
CA ILE A 58 -4.41 1.13 3.03
C ILE A 58 -5.56 1.78 2.25
N GLY A 59 -5.97 1.20 1.12
CA GLY A 59 -7.08 1.68 0.31
C GLY A 59 -8.40 1.66 1.09
N PHE A 60 -8.66 0.59 1.83
CA PHE A 60 -9.85 0.45 2.68
C PHE A 60 -9.86 1.48 3.81
N PHE A 61 -8.75 1.66 4.52
CA PHE A 61 -8.64 2.69 5.56
C PHE A 61 -8.79 4.11 5.00
N ARG A 62 -8.26 4.39 3.80
CA ARG A 62 -8.46 5.69 3.13
C ARG A 62 -9.93 5.93 2.78
N LEU A 63 -10.62 4.91 2.27
CA LEU A 63 -12.02 5.01 1.91
C LEU A 63 -12.93 5.21 3.14
N LEU A 64 -12.64 4.54 4.26
CA LEU A 64 -13.41 4.71 5.50
C LEU A 64 -13.20 6.07 6.17
N ASN A 65 -12.00 6.64 6.03
CA ASN A 65 -11.62 7.88 6.68
C ASN A 65 -11.75 9.11 5.77
N SER A 66 -12.36 9.00 4.59
CA SER A 66 -12.41 10.08 3.60
C SER A 66 -13.17 11.33 4.06
N ASP A 67 -14.13 11.16 4.99
CA ASP A 67 -14.98 12.23 5.53
C ASP A 67 -14.34 12.96 6.73
N LEU A 68 -13.17 12.50 7.20
CA LEU A 68 -12.45 13.17 8.29
C LEU A 68 -11.69 14.38 7.72
N ASN A 69 -12.01 15.58 8.23
CA ASN A 69 -11.20 16.78 7.99
C ASN A 69 -9.73 16.49 8.39
N GLY A 70 -8.80 16.63 7.44
CA GLY A 70 -7.38 16.32 7.63
C GLY A 70 -6.96 14.92 7.13
N ALA A 71 -7.85 14.18 6.47
CA ALA A 71 -7.48 12.96 5.74
C ALA A 71 -6.76 13.24 4.41
N ASP A 72 -6.79 14.50 3.94
CA ASP A 72 -5.95 14.94 2.84
C ASP A 72 -4.51 14.96 3.32
N CYS A 73 -3.68 14.10 2.74
CA CYS A 73 -2.23 14.20 2.91
C CYS A 73 -1.74 15.37 2.06
N ASP A 74 -2.30 16.56 2.27
CA ASP A 74 -1.71 17.80 1.78
C ASP A 74 -0.51 18.10 2.67
N CYS A 75 0.56 17.34 2.45
CA CYS A 75 1.86 17.53 3.09
C CYS A 75 2.53 18.84 2.64
N ASP A 76 1.88 19.66 1.80
CA ASP A 76 2.37 20.97 1.38
C ASP A 76 2.25 22.01 2.49
N VAL A 77 1.52 21.72 3.57
CA VAL A 77 1.69 22.42 4.85
C VAL A 77 2.39 21.49 5.82
N CYS A 78 3.72 21.61 5.87
CA CYS A 78 4.49 21.35 7.08
C CYS A 78 3.80 22.08 8.24
N ASP A 79 2.90 21.42 8.95
CA ASP A 79 2.51 21.83 10.29
C ASP A 79 3.80 21.73 11.13
N PRO A 80 4.37 22.86 11.61
CA PRO A 80 5.61 22.85 12.37
C PRO A 80 5.47 22.11 13.71
N SER A 81 4.25 21.70 14.07
CA SER A 81 3.87 20.96 15.28
C SER A 81 3.73 19.44 15.06
N SER A 82 3.77 18.95 13.82
CA SER A 82 3.74 17.51 13.57
C SER A 82 5.08 16.90 14.02
N SER A 83 5.06 16.14 15.11
CA SER A 83 6.30 15.59 15.69
C SER A 83 7.01 14.75 14.63
N LEU A 84 8.30 15.05 14.38
CA LEU A 84 9.17 14.28 13.48
C LEU A 84 9.08 12.77 13.73
N PHE A 85 8.77 12.39 14.97
CA PHE A 85 8.55 11.01 15.39
C PHE A 85 7.42 10.28 14.65
N ILE A 86 6.31 10.96 14.35
CA ILE A 86 5.16 10.34 13.65
C ILE A 86 5.51 10.12 12.17
N ILE A 87 6.19 11.09 11.55
CA ILE A 87 6.67 10.98 10.16
C ILE A 87 7.72 9.84 10.06
N ILE A 88 8.67 9.81 11.00
CA ILE A 88 9.69 8.76 11.08
C ILE A 88 9.05 7.40 11.32
N MET A 89 8.06 7.27 12.20
CA MET A 89 7.36 6.00 12.44
C MET A 89 6.63 5.50 11.18
N LYS A 90 5.92 6.40 10.48
CA LYS A 90 5.18 6.04 9.26
C LYS A 90 6.13 5.62 8.13
N SER A 91 7.22 6.34 7.95
CA SER A 91 8.27 6.02 6.96
C SER A 91 9.07 4.78 7.36
N SER A 92 9.31 4.59 8.66
CA SER A 92 10.01 3.42 9.22
C SER A 92 9.22 2.14 8.98
N PHE A 93 7.89 2.16 9.07
CA PHE A 93 7.09 0.96 8.78
C PHE A 93 7.25 0.52 7.32
N PHE A 94 7.33 1.47 6.39
CA PHE A 94 7.58 1.17 4.98
C PHE A 94 8.98 0.60 4.75
N ILE A 95 10.01 1.21 5.34
CA ILE A 95 11.39 0.71 5.27
C ILE A 95 11.51 -0.68 5.94
N PHE A 96 10.88 -0.87 7.09
CA PHE A 96 10.89 -2.13 7.83
C PHE A 96 10.28 -3.26 6.99
N VAL A 97 9.16 -2.99 6.33
CA VAL A 97 8.52 -3.92 5.40
C VAL A 97 9.46 -4.30 4.25
N ILE A 98 10.19 -3.34 3.67
CA ILE A 98 11.16 -3.61 2.59
C ILE A 98 12.32 -4.48 3.11
N ILE A 99 12.88 -4.12 4.26
CA ILE A 99 13.98 -4.89 4.88
C ILE A 99 13.51 -6.29 5.24
N LEU A 100 12.34 -6.45 5.85
CA LEU A 100 11.77 -7.74 6.20
C LEU A 100 11.53 -8.60 4.95
N SER A 101 11.05 -7.99 3.86
CA SER A 101 10.85 -8.69 2.58
C SER A 101 12.17 -9.10 1.92
N LEU A 102 13.22 -8.29 2.03
CA LEU A 102 14.57 -8.64 1.55
C LEU A 102 15.16 -9.79 2.35
N VAL A 103 15.10 -9.69 3.68
CA VAL A 103 15.63 -10.71 4.60
C VAL A 103 14.90 -12.05 4.42
N LEU A 104 13.58 -12.03 4.25
CA LEU A 104 12.80 -13.25 3.95
C LEU A 104 13.22 -13.90 2.63
N ASN A 105 13.51 -13.11 1.59
CA ASN A 105 14.00 -13.65 0.32
C ASN A 105 15.38 -14.29 0.49
N ASP A 106 16.30 -13.65 1.22
CA ASP A 106 17.62 -14.23 1.51
C ASP A 106 17.52 -15.53 2.32
N PHE A 107 16.57 -15.62 3.27
CA PHE A 107 16.30 -16.86 4.00
C PHE A 107 15.74 -17.97 3.10
N ILE A 108 14.85 -17.64 2.16
CA ILE A 108 14.30 -18.63 1.22
C ILE A 108 15.39 -19.10 0.25
N ASP A 109 16.21 -18.19 -0.27
CA ASP A 109 17.30 -18.53 -1.19
C ASP A 109 18.38 -19.39 -0.50
N THR A 110 18.69 -19.12 0.78
CA THR A 110 19.63 -19.94 1.56
C THR A 110 19.09 -21.32 1.93
N VAL A 111 17.76 -21.47 2.09
CA VAL A 111 17.12 -22.78 2.29
C VAL A 111 17.07 -23.60 1.00
N HIS A 112 17.11 -22.96 -0.17
CA HIS A 112 17.12 -23.63 -1.47
C HIS A 112 18.53 -23.97 -2.01
N VAL A 113 19.59 -23.70 -1.24
CA VAL A 113 20.90 -24.33 -1.49
C VAL A 113 20.92 -25.66 -0.73
N PRO A 114 20.65 -26.81 -1.39
CA PRO A 114 20.89 -28.08 -0.73
C PRO A 114 22.37 -28.14 -0.40
N PHE A 115 22.69 -28.37 0.87
CA PHE A 115 23.98 -28.95 1.20
C PHE A 115 24.07 -30.29 0.46
N LYS A 116 24.90 -30.27 -0.59
CA LYS A 116 25.41 -31.39 -1.39
C LYS A 116 24.51 -31.93 -2.51
#